data_AF-A0A8R2D763-F1
#
_entry.id   AF-A0A8R2D763-F1
#
_cell.length_a   1.000
_cell.length_b   1.000
_cell.length_c   1.000
_cell.angle_alpha   90.00
_cell.angle_beta   90.00
_cell.angle_gamma   90.00
#
_symmetry.space_group_name_H-M   'P 1'
#
loop_
_entity.id
_entity.type
_entity.pdbx_description
1 polymer ?
#
loop_
_entity_poly.entity_id
_entity_poly.type
_entity_poly.pdbx_seq_one_letter_code
_entity_poly.pdbx_strand_id
1 'polypeptide(L)'
;MGGFIYMTFGTVKQVSMGPTSLMALLTYEYTKNLTPEYVVLLTFMCGIVEISMGLFKLGFLVDFISTPVTSGFTTATSIIVVMSQVKGILGVRFKGDTVKDILEKLIEHFHERRSGDMIFGLGAIALILSMRVIL
;
A
#
# COMPACT_ATOMS: atom_id res chain seq x y z
N MET A 1 -5.99 -14.91 -6.25
CA MET A 1 -5.61 -15.77 -7.39
C MET A 1 -4.11 -15.74 -7.70
N GLY A 2 -3.43 -14.59 -7.73
CA GLY A 2 -1.99 -14.51 -8.07
C GLY A 2 -1.07 -15.44 -7.26
N GLY A 3 -1.31 -15.62 -5.96
CA GLY A 3 -0.53 -16.54 -5.13
C GLY A 3 -0.59 -18.01 -5.59
N PHE A 4 -1.75 -18.49 -6.06
CA PHE A 4 -1.88 -19.86 -6.59
C PHE A 4 -1.10 -20.04 -7.89
N ILE A 5 -1.07 -19.02 -8.75
CA ILE A 5 -0.28 -19.03 -9.98
C ILE A 5 1.22 -19.05 -9.66
N TYR A 6 1.66 -18.27 -8.65
CA TYR A 6 3.06 -18.31 -8.21
C TYR A 6 3.45 -19.66 -7.62
N MET A 7 2.54 -20.40 -6.99
CA MET A 7 2.85 -21.76 -6.51
C MET A 7 3.21 -22.73 -7.64
N THR A 8 2.63 -22.58 -8.84
CA THR A 8 2.90 -23.49 -9.97
C THR A 8 4.06 -23.04 -10.84
N PHE A 9 4.28 -21.73 -11.00
CA PHE A 9 5.30 -21.16 -11.90
C PHE A 9 6.48 -20.48 -11.19
N GLY A 10 6.38 -20.25 -9.89
CA GLY A 10 7.38 -19.54 -9.10
C GLY A 10 8.65 -20.35 -8.90
N THR A 11 9.79 -19.66 -8.90
CA THR A 11 11.13 -20.26 -8.75
C THR A 11 11.66 -20.18 -7.32
N VAL A 12 11.18 -19.23 -6.52
CA VAL A 12 11.67 -18.98 -5.15
C VAL A 12 10.65 -19.42 -4.12
N LYS A 13 11.03 -20.39 -3.28
CA LYS A 13 10.13 -21.02 -2.28
C LYS A 13 9.77 -20.10 -1.11
N GLN A 14 10.59 -19.10 -0.83
CA GLN A 14 10.45 -18.20 0.31
C GLN A 14 9.61 -16.94 0.01
N VAL A 15 9.23 -16.73 -1.26
CA VAL A 15 8.46 -15.54 -1.66
C VAL A 15 6.98 -15.78 -1.38
N SER A 16 6.41 -14.91 -0.54
CA SER A 16 4.97 -14.84 -0.31
C SER A 16 4.37 -13.77 -1.23
N MET A 17 3.49 -14.16 -2.15
CA MET A 17 2.81 -13.25 -3.07
C MET A 17 1.45 -12.85 -2.52
N GLY A 18 1.26 -11.54 -2.31
CA GLY A 18 0.01 -10.95 -1.87
C GLY A 18 -0.10 -9.47 -2.30
N PRO A 19 -1.30 -8.88 -2.24
CA PRO A 19 -1.46 -7.46 -2.52
C PRO A 19 -0.70 -6.64 -1.46
N THR A 20 0.11 -5.69 -1.90
CA THR A 20 0.81 -4.76 -1.01
C THR A 20 -0.03 -3.51 -0.78
N SER A 21 0.13 -2.86 0.38
CA SER A 21 -0.60 -1.62 0.70
C SER A 21 -0.40 -0.54 -0.37
N LEU A 22 0.81 -0.43 -0.92
CA LEU A 22 1.11 0.52 -1.98
C LEU A 22 0.36 0.18 -3.27
N MET A 23 0.31 -1.09 -3.68
CA MET A 23 -0.44 -1.51 -4.86
C MET A 23 -1.92 -1.13 -4.74
N ALA A 24 -2.52 -1.32 -3.56
CA ALA A 24 -3.90 -0.92 -3.29
C ALA A 24 -4.08 0.60 -3.37
N LEU A 25 -3.17 1.38 -2.78
CA LEU A 25 -3.23 2.85 -2.79
C LEU A 25 -3.10 3.42 -4.21
N LEU A 26 -2.12 2.96 -5.00
CA LEU A 26 -1.94 3.42 -6.38
C LEU A 26 -3.13 3.03 -7.26
N THR A 27 -3.62 1.79 -7.12
CA THR A 27 -4.82 1.35 -7.83
C THR A 27 -6.00 2.26 -7.50
N TYR A 28 -6.21 2.57 -6.22
CA TYR A 28 -7.25 3.49 -5.79
C TYR A 28 -7.07 4.88 -6.40
N GLU A 29 -5.88 5.48 -6.35
CA GLU A 29 -5.66 6.82 -6.91
C GLU A 29 -5.99 6.91 -8.41
N TYR A 30 -5.64 5.88 -9.20
CA TYR A 30 -5.93 5.85 -10.63
C TYR A 30 -7.38 5.47 -10.95
N THR A 31 -8.13 4.89 -10.02
CA THR A 31 -9.48 4.35 -10.27
C THR A 31 -10.58 4.98 -9.40
N LYS A 32 -10.26 5.91 -8.48
CA LYS A 32 -11.20 6.47 -7.49
C LYS A 32 -12.45 7.15 -8.08
N ASN A 33 -12.36 7.61 -9.33
CA ASN A 33 -13.46 8.28 -10.05
C ASN A 33 -14.04 7.42 -11.19
N LEU A 34 -13.64 6.15 -11.31
CA LEU A 34 -14.02 5.25 -12.38
C LEU A 34 -14.89 4.10 -11.85
N THR A 35 -15.52 3.35 -12.75
CA THR A 35 -16.26 2.14 -12.37
C THR A 35 -15.29 1.03 -11.93
N PRO A 36 -15.70 0.11 -11.03
CA PRO A 36 -14.86 -0.99 -10.58
C PRO A 36 -14.29 -1.88 -11.70
N GLU A 37 -14.94 -1.89 -12.87
CA GLU A 37 -14.49 -2.60 -14.08
C GLU A 37 -13.10 -2.10 -14.54
N TYR A 38 -12.79 -0.81 -14.36
CA TYR A 38 -11.48 -0.25 -14.69
C TYR A 38 -10.36 -0.81 -13.80
N VAL A 39 -10.66 -1.24 -12.57
CA VAL A 39 -9.67 -1.90 -11.70
C VAL A 39 -9.28 -3.26 -12.29
N VAL A 40 -10.25 -3.99 -12.80
CA VAL A 40 -10.02 -5.29 -13.47
C VAL A 40 -9.21 -5.08 -14.76
N LEU A 41 -9.57 -4.07 -15.55
CA LEU A 41 -8.84 -3.72 -16.78
C LEU A 41 -7.39 -3.29 -16.47
N LEU A 42 -7.18 -2.45 -15.46
CA LEU A 42 -5.86 -2.02 -15.02
C LEU A 42 -5.01 -3.21 -14.58
N THR A 43 -5.58 -4.11 -13.78
CA THR A 43 -4.91 -5.34 -13.33
C THR A 43 -4.53 -6.23 -14.52
N PHE A 44 -5.42 -6.36 -15.50
CA PHE A 44 -5.17 -7.13 -16.71
C PHE A 44 -4.04 -6.51 -17.56
N MET A 45 -4.05 -5.19 -17.75
CA MET A 45 -3.00 -4.47 -18.47
C MET A 45 -1.65 -4.58 -17.77
N CYS A 46 -1.59 -4.43 -16.45
CA CYS A 46 -0.37 -4.68 -15.67
C CYS A 46 0.18 -6.09 -15.91
N GLY A 47 -0.69 -7.10 -15.92
CA GLY A 47 -0.29 -8.49 -16.23
C GLY A 47 0.30 -8.66 -17.64
N ILE A 48 -0.27 -7.98 -18.65
CA ILE A 48 0.29 -7.99 -20.01
C ILE A 48 1.69 -7.38 -20.03
N VAL A 49 1.89 -6.24 -19.34
CA VAL A 49 3.20 -5.59 -19.27
C VAL A 49 4.21 -6.48 -18.55
N GLU A 50 3.85 -7.09 -17.42
CA GLU A 50 4.71 -8.01 -16.66
C GLU A 50 5.12 -9.24 -17.48
N ILE A 51 4.16 -9.88 -18.17
CA ILE A 51 4.43 -11.01 -19.07
C ILE A 51 5.36 -10.57 -20.20
N SER A 52 5.10 -9.40 -20.81
CA SER A 52 5.94 -8.86 -21.89
C SER A 52 7.37 -8.61 -21.41
N MET A 53 7.54 -8.02 -20.22
CA MET A 53 8.86 -7.83 -19.60
C MET A 53 9.57 -9.17 -19.36
N GLY A 54 8.84 -10.20 -18.93
CA GLY A 54 9.37 -11.56 -18.78
C GLY A 54 9.82 -12.18 -20.10
N LEU A 55 9.01 -12.05 -21.16
CA LEU A 55 9.33 -12.56 -22.51
C LEU A 55 10.58 -11.90 -23.09
N PHE A 56 10.72 -10.59 -22.93
CA PHE A 56 11.91 -9.84 -23.36
C PHE A 56 13.10 -9.95 -22.39
N LYS A 57 12.98 -10.74 -21.31
CA LYS A 57 14.00 -10.90 -20.27
C LYS A 57 14.49 -9.58 -19.68
N LEU A 58 13.58 -8.61 -19.53
CA LEU A 58 13.85 -7.27 -19.00
C LEU A 58 14.09 -7.23 -17.49
N GLY A 59 14.24 -8.39 -16.84
CA GLY A 59 14.57 -8.48 -15.41
C GLY A 59 15.89 -7.78 -15.06
N PHE A 60 16.85 -7.71 -15.99
CA PHE A 60 18.12 -7.02 -15.79
C PHE A 60 17.96 -5.52 -15.50
N LEU A 61 16.84 -4.89 -15.91
CA LEU A 61 16.58 -3.48 -15.60
C LEU A 61 16.41 -3.25 -14.10
N VAL A 62 15.93 -4.25 -13.37
CA VAL A 62 15.78 -4.15 -11.91
C VAL A 62 17.14 -4.04 -11.23
N ASP A 63 18.18 -4.68 -11.79
CA ASP A 63 19.54 -4.63 -11.26
C ASP A 63 20.18 -3.23 -11.41
N PHE A 64 19.64 -2.38 -12.30
CA PHE A 64 20.07 -1.00 -12.46
C PHE A 64 19.43 -0.04 -11.44
N ILE A 65 18.47 -0.50 -10.63
CA ILE A 65 17.87 0.31 -9.58
C ILE A 65 18.85 0.37 -8.41
N SER A 66 19.41 1.56 -8.17
CA SER A 66 20.40 1.75 -7.10
C SER A 66 19.78 1.61 -5.70
N THR A 67 20.56 1.09 -4.75
CA THR A 67 20.14 0.96 -3.34
C THR A 67 19.59 2.26 -2.73
N PRO A 68 20.18 3.45 -3.00
CA PRO A 68 19.62 4.72 -2.53
C PRO A 68 18.22 5.01 -3.06
N VAL A 69 17.93 4.68 -4.32
CA VAL A 69 16.61 4.89 -4.94
C VAL A 69 15.57 3.99 -4.29
N THR A 70 15.88 2.70 -4.10
CA THR A 70 14.98 1.75 -3.44
C THR A 70 14.73 2.14 -1.98
N SER A 71 15.75 2.60 -1.27
CA SER A 71 15.63 3.08 0.12
C SER A 71 14.76 4.35 0.21
N GLY A 72 14.98 5.32 -0.68
CA GLY A 72 14.18 6.53 -0.77
C GLY A 72 12.71 6.23 -1.09
N PHE A 73 12.47 5.35 -2.06
CA PHE A 73 11.12 4.91 -2.43
C PHE A 73 10.41 4.18 -1.28
N THR A 74 11.10 3.30 -0.56
CA THR A 74 10.54 2.56 0.58
C THR A 74 10.18 3.51 1.72
N THR A 75 11.03 4.51 1.99
CA THR A 75 10.78 5.53 3.02
C THR A 75 9.57 6.39 2.67
N ALA A 76 9.49 6.88 1.42
CA ALA A 76 8.36 7.66 0.93
C ALA A 76 7.05 6.84 0.99
N THR A 77 7.09 5.59 0.54
CA THR A 77 5.96 4.66 0.60
C THR A 77 5.48 4.46 2.03
N SER A 78 6.40 4.28 3.00
CA SER A 78 6.05 4.12 4.41
C SER A 78 5.32 5.34 4.97
N ILE A 79 5.77 6.55 4.62
CA ILE A 79 5.09 7.80 5.01
C ILE A 79 3.67 7.85 4.43
N ILE A 80 3.50 7.53 3.15
CA ILE A 80 2.19 7.52 2.48
C ILE A 80 1.25 6.52 3.16
N VAL A 81 1.73 5.31 3.46
CA VAL A 81 0.94 4.29 4.15
C VAL A 81 0.50 4.80 5.52
N VAL A 82 1.41 5.35 6.33
CA VAL A 82 1.05 5.90 7.65
C VAL A 82 -0.02 6.98 7.50
N MET A 83 0.17 7.95 6.61
CA MET A 83 -0.79 9.03 6.37
C MET A 83 -2.16 8.53 5.92
N SER A 84 -2.22 7.45 5.14
CA SER A 84 -3.48 6.83 4.72
C SER A 84 -4.27 6.22 5.90
N GLN A 85 -3.58 5.78 6.96
CA GLN A 85 -4.17 5.09 8.11
C GLN A 85 -4.47 6.03 9.30
N VAL A 86 -3.78 7.18 9.40
CA VAL A 86 -3.92 8.13 10.51
C VAL A 86 -5.38 8.57 10.72
N LYS A 87 -6.14 8.81 9.63
CA LYS A 87 -7.57 9.15 9.71
C LYS A 87 -8.41 8.06 10.38
N GLY A 88 -8.11 6.79 10.10
CA GLY A 88 -8.79 5.63 10.68
C GLY A 88 -8.46 5.46 12.16
N ILE A 89 -7.20 5.66 12.54
CA ILE A 89 -6.78 5.62 13.95
C ILE A 89 -7.42 6.75 14.74
N LEU A 90 -7.54 7.95 14.17
CA LEU A 90 -8.14 9.09 14.87
C LEU A 90 -9.68 9.09 14.85
N GLY A 91 -10.31 8.25 14.02
CA GLY A 91 -11.77 8.21 13.89
C GLY A 91 -12.37 9.42 13.18
N VAL A 92 -11.56 10.19 12.44
CA VAL A 92 -11.99 11.35 11.66
C VAL A 92 -12.26 10.96 10.21
N ARG A 93 -13.34 11.49 9.64
CA ARG A 93 -13.79 11.13 8.29
C ARG A 93 -13.70 12.32 7.35
N PHE A 94 -12.63 12.40 6.58
CA PHE A 94 -12.49 13.36 5.49
C PHE A 94 -11.90 12.69 4.24
N LYS A 95 -12.17 13.27 3.08
CA LYS A 95 -11.51 12.90 1.83
C LYS A 95 -10.28 13.78 1.66
N GLY A 96 -9.11 13.18 1.48
CA GLY A 96 -7.90 13.90 1.14
C GLY A 96 -7.15 13.16 0.05
N ASP A 97 -6.69 13.89 -0.97
CA ASP A 97 -6.08 13.32 -2.18
C ASP A 97 -4.54 13.36 -2.15
N THR A 98 -3.95 14.23 -1.35
CA THR A 98 -2.49 14.40 -1.24
C THR A 98 -2.06 14.39 0.22
N VAL A 99 -0.82 13.99 0.51
CA VAL A 99 -0.27 14.00 1.88
C VAL A 99 -0.43 15.36 2.57
N LYS A 100 -0.20 16.46 1.84
CA LYS A 100 -0.41 17.83 2.34
C LYS A 100 -1.87 18.09 2.72
N ASP A 101 -2.79 17.76 1.81
CA ASP A 101 -4.24 17.91 2.01
C ASP A 101 -4.75 17.04 3.17
N ILE A 102 -4.17 15.84 3.35
CA ILE A 102 -4.45 15.00 4.52
C ILE A 102 -4.00 15.69 5.81
N LEU A 103 -2.81 16.28 5.84
CA LEU A 103 -2.27 17.00 7.01
C LEU A 103 -3.11 18.23 7.37
N GLU A 104 -3.46 19.06 6.40
CA GLU A 104 -4.29 20.24 6.60
C GLU A 104 -5.67 19.86 7.17
N LYS A 105 -6.35 18.90 6.52
CA LYS A 105 -7.66 18.42 6.98
C LYS A 105 -7.60 17.73 8.33
N LEU A 106 -6.49 17.09 8.67
CA LEU A 106 -6.29 16.47 9.98
C LEU A 106 -6.30 17.50 11.10
N ILE A 107 -5.66 18.65 10.87
CA ILE A 107 -5.57 19.74 11.84
C ILE A 107 -6.95 20.40 11.98
N GLU A 108 -7.62 20.65 10.86
CA GLU A 108 -8.97 21.26 10.86
C GLU A 108 -10.01 20.38 11.56
N HIS A 109 -10.03 19.08 11.26
CA HIS A 109 -11.03 18.15 11.78
C HIS A 109 -10.57 17.46 13.08
N PHE A 110 -9.49 17.93 13.71
CA PHE A 110 -8.96 17.32 14.93
C PHE A 110 -9.98 17.35 16.08
N HIS A 111 -10.86 18.35 16.10
CA HIS A 111 -11.93 18.45 17.10
C HIS A 111 -13.07 17.43 16.92
N GLU A 112 -13.24 16.86 15.73
CA GLU A 112 -14.26 15.83 15.46
C GLU A 112 -13.80 14.41 15.79
N ARG A 113 -12.66 14.29 16.49
CA ARG A 113 -12.05 13.01 16.82
C ARG A 113 -12.96 12.15 17.69
N ARG A 114 -13.18 10.91 17.25
CA ARG A 114 -13.87 9.91 18.05
C ARG A 114 -12.88 9.20 18.99
N SER A 115 -12.99 9.48 20.28
CA SER A 115 -12.12 8.93 21.32
C SER A 115 -12.13 7.39 21.38
N GLY A 116 -13.27 6.75 21.07
CA GLY A 116 -13.39 5.29 21.02
C GLY A 116 -12.51 4.64 19.94
N ASP A 117 -12.57 5.15 18.70
CA ASP A 117 -11.78 4.61 17.58
C ASP A 117 -10.28 4.80 17.80
N MET A 118 -9.91 5.93 18.42
CA MET A 118 -8.55 6.23 18.88
C MET A 118 -8.01 5.23 19.89
N ILE A 119 -8.77 4.94 20.95
CA ILE A 119 -8.32 4.01 22.00
C ILE A 119 -8.15 2.61 21.38
N PHE A 120 -9.08 2.21 20.52
CA PHE A 120 -9.00 0.92 19.84
C PHE A 120 -7.79 0.85 18.89
N GLY A 121 -7.57 1.88 18.06
CA GLY A 121 -6.46 1.92 17.12
C GLY A 121 -5.09 1.94 17.82
N LEU A 122 -4.93 2.77 18.85
CA LEU A 122 -3.70 2.82 19.65
C LEU A 122 -3.49 1.52 20.46
N GLY A 123 -4.56 0.95 21.01
CA GLY A 123 -4.51 -0.34 21.69
C GLY A 123 -4.07 -1.48 20.78
N ALA A 124 -4.57 -1.52 19.55
CA ALA A 124 -4.16 -2.50 18.54
C ALA A 124 -2.69 -2.35 18.17
N ILE A 125 -2.20 -1.13 17.95
CA ILE A 125 -0.78 -0.86 17.67
C ILE A 125 0.09 -1.32 18.85
N ALA A 126 -0.28 -0.95 20.08
CA ALA A 126 0.43 -1.34 21.29
C ALA A 126 0.51 -2.86 21.42
N LEU A 127 -0.62 -3.56 21.24
CA LEU A 127 -0.69 -5.02 21.31
C LEU A 127 0.21 -5.68 20.25
N ILE A 128 0.15 -5.24 19.00
CA ILE A 128 0.98 -5.79 17.91
C ILE A 128 2.48 -5.58 18.21
N LEU A 129 2.85 -4.39 18.71
CA LEU A 129 4.24 -4.11 19.08
C LEU A 129 4.69 -4.95 20.29
N SER A 130 3.83 -5.12 21.30
CA SER A 130 4.12 -5.98 22.45
C SER A 130 4.34 -7.43 22.00
N MET A 131 3.47 -7.97 21.13
CA MET A 131 3.64 -9.32 20.59
C MET A 131 4.95 -9.47 19.82
N ARG A 132 5.34 -8.45 19.04
CA ARG A 132 6.61 -8.45 18.29
C ARG A 132 7.84 -8.43 19.19
N VAL A 133 7.77 -7.81 20.37
CA VAL A 133 8.90 -7.78 21.32
C VAL A 133 9.04 -9.11 22.07
N ILE A 134 7.95 -9.85 22.23
CA ILE A 134 7.92 -11.14 22.95
C ILE A 134 8.36 -12.31 22.05
N LEU A 135 8.14 -12.21 20.73
CA LEU A 135 8.56 -13.19 19.70
C LEU A 135 9.97 -12.91 19.18
#